data_AF-A0A9P6G8U4-F1
#
_entry.id   AF-A0A9P6G8U4-F1
#
_cell.length_a   1.000
_cell.length_b   1.000
_cell.length_c   1.000
_cell.angle_alpha   90.00
_cell.angle_beta   90.00
_cell.angle_gamma   90.00
#
_symmetry.space_group_name_H-M   'P 1'
#
loop_
_entity.id
_entity.type
_entity.pdbx_description
1 polymer ?
#
loop_
_entity_poly.entity_id
_entity_poly.type
_entity_poly.pdbx_seq_one_letter_code
_entity_poly.pdbx_strand_id
1 'polypeptide(L)' 'MAAPGTCTHTWKIIKSDTNIIVWNCNGCHSGPHPFIYECEKCKVQYCRPCTSKPRA' A
#
# COMPACT_ATOMS: atom_id res chain seq x y z
N MET A 1 2.55 -0.14 19.97
CA MET A 1 2.36 -0.42 18.53
C MET A 1 3.74 -0.60 17.96
N ALA A 2 4.12 -1.82 17.58
CA ALA A 2 5.47 -2.10 17.09
C ALA A 2 5.72 -1.23 15.86
N ALA A 3 6.52 -0.18 15.99
CA ALA A 3 7.13 0.47 14.84
C ALA A 3 8.04 -0.61 14.24
N PRO A 4 7.73 -1.14 13.04
CA PRO A 4 8.62 -2.12 12.43
C PRO A 4 9.88 -1.34 12.05
N GLY A 5 10.97 -1.60 12.78
CA GLY A 5 12.24 -0.93 12.61
C GLY A 5 12.60 -0.83 11.13
N THR A 6 12.76 0.40 10.65
CA THR A 6 13.37 0.75 9.35
C THR A 6 13.13 -0.29 8.27
N CYS A 7 11.87 -0.67 8.03
CA CYS A 7 11.62 -1.56 6.91
C CYS A 7 11.87 -0.72 5.66
N THR A 8 12.88 -1.12 4.88
CA THR A 8 13.06 -0.60 3.52
C THR A 8 11.83 -1.01 2.74
N HIS A 9 10.81 -0.17 2.75
CA HIS A 9 9.53 -0.46 2.13
C HIS A 9 9.73 -0.54 0.62
N THR A 10 9.89 -1.75 0.11
CA THR A 10 9.84 -2.02 -1.33
C THR A 10 8.39 -2.16 -1.72
N TRP A 11 7.88 -1.12 -2.37
CA TRP A 11 6.49 -1.05 -2.80
C TRP A 11 6.32 -1.66 -4.18
N LYS A 12 5.49 -2.70 -4.28
CA LYS A 12 5.09 -3.30 -5.54
C LYS A 12 3.66 -2.90 -5.88
N ILE A 13 3.42 -2.50 -7.13
CA ILE A 13 2.07 -2.17 -7.59
C ILE A 13 1.31 -3.46 -7.87
N ILE A 14 0.17 -3.60 -7.22
CA ILE A 14 -0.84 -4.61 -7.50
C ILE A 14 -1.95 -3.94 -8.28
N LYS A 15 -2.15 -4.37 -9.52
CA LYS A 15 -3.27 -4.00 -10.37
C LYS A 15 -3.88 -5.29 -10.93
N SER A 16 -5.20 -5.34 -11.03
CA SER A 16 -5.88 -6.44 -11.70
C SER A 16 -6.34 -5.96 -13.06
N ASP A 17 -5.80 -6.58 -14.11
CA ASP A 17 -6.03 -6.16 -15.50
C ASP A 17 -7.40 -6.63 -16.03
N THR A 18 -7.94 -7.71 -15.47
CA THR A 18 -9.13 -8.40 -15.97
C THR A 18 -10.32 -8.43 -15.00
N ASN A 19 -10.13 -8.04 -13.74
CA ASN A 19 -11.18 -8.01 -12.73
C ASN A 19 -11.23 -6.64 -12.06
N ILE A 20 -12.43 -6.14 -11.75
CA ILE A 20 -12.69 -4.89 -11.01
C ILE A 20 -12.31 -5.13 -9.54
N ILE A 21 -11.04 -5.38 -9.28
CA ILE A 21 -10.51 -5.54 -7.93
C ILE A 21 -10.22 -4.14 -7.43
N VAL A 22 -11.05 -3.73 -6.49
CA VAL A 22 -10.93 -2.46 -5.81
C VAL A 22 -10.22 -2.65 -4.48
N TRP A 23 -9.22 -1.83 -4.23
CA TRP A 23 -8.38 -1.91 -3.05
C TRP A 23 -8.63 -0.73 -2.12
N ASN A 24 -8.62 -1.01 -0.82
CA ASN A 24 -8.73 -0.01 0.24
C ASN A 24 -7.36 0.20 0.87
N CYS A 25 -6.99 1.45 1.04
CA CYS A 25 -5.71 1.79 1.65
C CYS A 25 -5.72 1.59 3.17
N ASN A 26 -4.77 0.84 3.73
CA ASN A 26 -4.66 0.64 5.18
C ASN A 26 -4.17 1.90 5.95
N GLY A 27 -3.82 2.98 5.24
CA GLY A 27 -3.25 4.19 5.85
C GLY A 27 -4.25 5.31 6.00
N CYS A 28 -4.98 5.61 4.93
CA CYS A 28 -5.99 6.65 4.90
C CYS A 28 -7.41 6.11 4.83
N HIS A 29 -7.59 4.78 4.75
CA HIS A 29 -8.87 4.12 4.53
C HIS A 29 -9.61 4.62 3.28
N SER A 30 -8.92 5.34 2.40
CA SER A 30 -9.43 5.76 1.10
C SER A 30 -9.53 4.54 0.19
N GLY A 31 -10.69 4.39 -0.42
CA GLY A 31 -10.99 3.42 -1.47
C GLY A 31 -12.32 3.78 -2.13
N PRO A 32 -12.70 3.13 -3.23
CA PRO A 32 -11.99 2.05 -3.93
C PRO A 32 -10.92 2.54 -4.93
N HIS A 33 -9.68 2.04 -4.82
CA HIS A 33 -8.61 2.30 -5.81
C HIS A 33 -8.47 1.13 -6.79
N PRO A 34 -8.27 1.37 -8.11
CA PRO A 34 -8.07 0.29 -9.10
C PRO A 34 -6.69 -0.37 -9.00
N PHE A 35 -5.76 0.23 -8.26
CA PHE A 35 -4.44 -0.32 -7.97
C PHE A 35 -4.01 0.07 -6.56
N ILE A 36 -3.20 -0.77 -5.92
CA ILE A 36 -2.63 -0.51 -4.60
C ILE A 36 -1.16 -0.89 -4.56
N TYR A 37 -0.41 -0.31 -3.64
CA TYR A 37 1.00 -0.62 -3.44
C TYR A 37 1.10 -1.55 -2.24
N GLU A 38 1.63 -2.74 -2.46
CA GLU A 38 1.91 -3.69 -1.40
C GLU A 38 3.40 -3.68 -1.08
N CYS A 39 3.75 -3.58 0.21
CA CYS A 39 5.13 -3.77 0.64
C CYS A 39 5.49 -5.26 0.56
N GLU A 40 6.54 -5.62 -0.16
CA GLU A 40 6.95 -7.03 -0.30
C GLU A 40 7.35 -7.67 1.04
N LYS A 41 7.88 -6.88 1.97
CA LYS A 41 8.32 -7.36 3.30
C LYS A 41 7.20 -7.34 4.34
N CYS A 42 6.45 -6.26 4.40
CA CYS A 42 5.44 -6.05 5.44
C CYS A 42 4.05 -6.54 5.03
N LYS A 43 3.84 -6.82 3.73
CA LYS A 43 2.53 -7.13 3.13
C LYS A 43 1.41 -6.14 3.46
N VAL A 44 1.80 -4.91 3.79
CA VAL A 44 0.87 -3.81 4.04
C VAL A 44 0.51 -3.15 2.72
N GLN A 45 -0.77 -2.83 2.57
CA GLN A 45 -1.33 -2.28 1.35
C GLN A 45 -1.64 -0.80 1.53
N TYR A 46 -1.01 0.03 0.72
CA TYR A 46 -1.13 1.48 0.80
C TYR A 46 -1.36 2.11 -0.56
N CYS A 47 -2.06 3.24 -0.55
CA CYS A 47 -2.30 4.07 -1.71
C CYS A 47 -1.00 4.75 -2.18
N ARG A 48 -0.92 5.15 -3.46
CA ARG A 48 0.22 5.93 -3.98
C ARG A 48 0.60 7.15 -3.12
N PRO A 49 -0.36 8.01 -2.68
CA PRO A 49 0.02 9.12 -1.81
C PRO A 49 0.46 8.68 -0.41
N CYS A 50 0.04 7.51 0.03
CA CYS A 50 0.38 6.95 1.34
C CYS A 50 1.79 6.35 1.34
N THR A 51 2.23 5.76 0.22
CA THR A 51 3.60 5.27 0.04
C THR A 51 4.58 6.41 -0.23
N SER A 52 4.12 7.48 -0.87
CA SER A 52 4.92 8.69 -1.12
C SER A 52 5.11 9.57 0.11
N LYS A 53 4.40 9.32 1.22
CA LYS A 53 4.56 10.08 2.46
C LYS A 53 5.67 9.42 3.29
N PRO A 54 6.87 10.02 3.40
CA PRO A 54 7.88 9.50 4.30
C PRO A 54 7.33 9.56 5.72
N ARG A 55 7.16 8.41 6.36
CA ARG A 55 6.83 8.33 7.78
C ARG A 55 8.18 8.44 8.50
N ALA A 56 8.40 9.60 9.14
CA ALA A 56 9.55 9.88 9.99
C ALA A 56 9.52 9.01 11.25
#